data_AF-A0ABD7YHI1-F1
#
_entry.id   AF-A0ABD7YHI1-F1
#
_cell.length_a   1.000
_cell.length_b   1.000
_cell.length_c   1.000
_cell.angle_alpha   90.00
_cell.angle_beta   90.00
_cell.angle_gamma   90.00
#
_symmetry.space_group_name_H-M   'P 1'
#
loop_
_entity.id
_entity.type
_entity.pdbx_description
1 polymer ?
#
loop_
_entity_poly.entity_id
_entity_poly.type
_entity_poly.pdbx_seq_one_letter_code
_entity_poly.pdbx_strand_id
1 'polypeptide(L)'
;MKPLPEFEPPMHGELVELYRRERDPDVRRVILEVVRARRVMAEIEHLVTIIRREYGDGLVAMNLLRCLAQNERWRAGDFGNSKAGGNPGK
;
A
#
# COMPACT_ATOMS: atom_id res chain seq x y z
N MET A 1 0.74 -8.17 -25.23
CA MET A 1 -0.24 -7.54 -24.32
C MET A 1 0.20 -6.10 -24.09
N LYS A 2 -0.70 -5.12 -24.21
CA LYS A 2 -0.38 -3.73 -23.84
C LYS A 2 -0.47 -3.60 -22.32
N PRO A 3 0.49 -2.95 -21.65
CA PRO A 3 0.40 -2.68 -20.22
C PRO A 3 -0.85 -1.83 -19.94
N LEU A 4 -1.42 -2.00 -18.75
CA LEU A 4 -2.49 -1.12 -18.29
C LEU A 4 -1.95 0.32 -18.19
N PRO A 5 -2.79 1.32 -18.51
CA PRO A 5 -2.39 2.71 -18.36
C PRO A 5 -2.04 3.02 -16.90
N GLU A 6 -1.14 3.98 -16.71
CA GLU A 6 -0.92 4.57 -15.40
C GLU A 6 -2.23 5.15 -14.88
N PHE A 7 -2.49 4.98 -13.59
CA PHE A 7 -3.70 5.49 -12.95
C PHE A 7 -3.37 6.01 -11.56
N GLU A 8 -4.07 7.04 -11.15
CA GLU A 8 -4.02 7.54 -9.78
C GLU A 8 -4.93 6.67 -8.89
N PRO A 9 -4.43 6.12 -7.77
CA PRO A 9 -5.25 5.28 -6.92
C PRO A 9 -6.43 6.07 -6.32
N PRO A 10 -7.68 5.57 -6.38
CA PRO A 10 -8.83 6.30 -5.88
C PRO A 10 -8.76 6.47 -4.36
N MET A 11 -9.23 7.59 -3.82
CA MET A 11 -9.35 7.83 -2.38
C MET A 11 -10.44 6.94 -1.75
N HIS A 12 -10.43 6.82 -0.41
CA HIS A 12 -11.44 6.02 0.29
C HIS A 12 -12.86 6.51 0.02
N GLY A 13 -13.09 7.83 0.05
CA GLY A 13 -14.40 8.42 -0.25
C GLY A 13 -14.87 8.10 -1.68
N GLU A 14 -13.96 8.13 -2.65
CA GLU A 14 -14.25 7.80 -4.04
C GLU A 14 -14.63 6.32 -4.21
N LEU A 15 -13.96 5.41 -3.50
CA LEU A 15 -14.33 4.00 -3.47
C LEU A 15 -15.71 3.76 -2.85
N VAL A 16 -16.08 4.52 -1.81
CA VAL A 16 -17.42 4.45 -1.18
C VAL A 16 -18.49 4.92 -2.16
N GLU A 17 -18.29 6.04 -2.83
CA GLU A 17 -19.24 6.54 -3.82
C GLU A 17 -19.34 5.60 -5.03
N LEU A 18 -18.21 5.05 -5.49
CA LEU A 18 -18.18 4.08 -6.57
C LEU A 18 -18.97 2.81 -6.20
N TYR A 19 -18.79 2.28 -4.98
CA TYR A 19 -19.53 1.12 -4.49
C TYR A 19 -21.05 1.36 -4.45
N ARG A 20 -21.47 2.56 -4.01
CA ARG A 20 -22.90 2.94 -3.95
C ARG A 20 -23.55 2.98 -5.33
N ARG A 21 -22.84 3.53 -6.32
CA ARG A 21 -23.34 3.70 -7.69
C ARG A 21 -23.32 2.41 -8.50
N GLU A 22 -22.31 1.57 -8.29
CA GLU A 22 -22.13 0.34 -9.05
C GLU A 22 -23.25 -0.67 -8.78
N ARG A 23 -23.66 -1.45 -9.79
CA ARG A 23 -24.70 -2.50 -9.66
C ARG A 23 -24.14 -3.89 -9.91
N ASP A 24 -23.04 -4.00 -10.64
CA ASP A 24 -22.39 -5.27 -10.87
C ASP A 24 -21.81 -5.84 -9.56
N PRO A 25 -22.19 -7.07 -9.16
CA PRO A 25 -21.73 -7.67 -7.92
C PRO A 25 -20.24 -7.99 -7.92
N ASP A 26 -19.65 -8.31 -9.07
CA ASP A 26 -18.22 -8.64 -9.18
C ASP A 26 -17.38 -7.38 -9.07
N VAL A 27 -17.80 -6.28 -9.70
CA VAL A 27 -17.13 -4.98 -9.56
C VAL A 27 -17.22 -4.49 -8.10
N ARG A 28 -18.38 -4.62 -7.46
CA ARG A 28 -18.55 -4.32 -6.03
C ARG A 28 -17.60 -5.13 -5.15
N ARG A 29 -17.42 -6.42 -5.44
CA ARG A 29 -16.49 -7.29 -4.71
C ARG A 29 -15.05 -6.79 -4.85
N VAL A 30 -14.62 -6.40 -6.04
CA VAL A 30 -13.27 -5.84 -6.27
C VAL A 30 -13.07 -4.55 -5.49
N ILE A 31 -14.05 -3.64 -5.49
CA ILE A 31 -13.98 -2.39 -4.71
C ILE A 31 -13.81 -2.67 -3.22
N LEU A 32 -14.59 -3.60 -2.67
CA LEU A 32 -14.48 -4.00 -1.26
C LEU A 32 -13.13 -4.65 -0.95
N GLU A 33 -12.60 -5.45 -1.88
CA GLU A 33 -11.29 -6.09 -1.72
C GLU A 33 -10.16 -5.05 -1.67
N VAL A 34 -10.23 -3.99 -2.48
CA VAL A 34 -9.29 -2.85 -2.41
C VAL A 34 -9.38 -2.16 -1.04
N VAL A 35 -10.59 -1.93 -0.52
CA VAL A 35 -10.77 -1.33 0.82
C VAL A 35 -10.19 -2.24 1.91
N ARG A 36 -10.42 -3.56 1.81
CA ARG A 36 -9.87 -4.55 2.74
C ARG A 36 -8.35 -4.54 2.73
N ALA A 37 -7.73 -4.60 1.54
CA ALA A 37 -6.28 -4.59 1.39
C ALA A 37 -5.64 -3.34 2.03
N ARG A 38 -6.23 -2.17 1.84
CA ARG A 38 -5.76 -0.92 2.46
C ARG A 38 -5.80 -0.96 3.99
N ARG A 39 -6.84 -1.57 4.58
CA ARG A 39 -6.93 -1.75 6.04
C ARG A 39 -5.83 -2.68 6.55
N VAL A 40 -5.59 -3.78 5.86
CA VAL A 40 -4.51 -4.72 6.21
C VAL A 40 -3.15 -4.04 6.12
N MET A 41 -2.90 -3.22 5.09
CA MET A 41 -1.64 -2.47 4.97
C MET A 41 -1.44 -1.47 6.12
N ALA A 42 -2.49 -0.76 6.54
CA ALA A 42 -2.42 0.13 7.69
C ALA A 42 -2.12 -0.64 9.00
N GLU A 43 -2.69 -1.83 9.17
CA GLU A 43 -2.40 -2.71 10.31
C GLU A 43 -0.94 -3.21 10.29
N ILE A 44 -0.43 -3.61 9.12
CA ILE A 44 0.98 -3.97 8.93
C ILE A 44 1.89 -2.81 9.32
N GLU A 45 1.60 -1.58 8.87
CA GLU A 45 2.38 -0.39 9.21
C GLU A 45 2.36 -0.09 10.72
N HIS A 46 1.21 -0.30 11.37
CA HIS A 46 1.08 -0.17 12.81
C HIS A 46 1.95 -1.19 13.56
N LEU A 47 1.87 -2.47 13.16
CA LEU A 47 2.68 -3.54 13.74
C LEU A 47 4.17 -3.32 13.51
N VAL A 48 4.56 -2.87 12.31
CA VAL A 48 5.95 -2.47 11.99
C VAL A 48 6.44 -1.39 12.95
N THR A 49 5.58 -0.43 13.29
CA THR A 49 5.92 0.66 14.21
C THR A 49 6.11 0.14 15.64
N ILE A 50 5.22 -0.75 16.11
CA ILE A 50 5.34 -1.39 17.43
C ILE A 50 6.66 -2.17 17.52
N ILE A 51 6.94 -3.04 16.54
CA ILE A 51 8.12 -3.90 16.57
C ILE A 51 9.41 -3.07 16.54
N ARG A 52 9.47 -2.01 15.72
CA ARG A 52 10.61 -1.07 15.73
C ARG A 52 10.80 -0.42 17.09
N ARG A 53 9.71 0.00 17.74
CA ARG A 53 9.76 0.64 19.05
C ARG A 53 10.27 -0.32 20.14
N GLU A 54 9.86 -1.58 20.08
CA GLU A 54 10.17 -2.56 21.13
C GLU A 54 11.53 -3.26 20.93
N TYR A 55 11.93 -3.53 19.68
CA TYR A 55 13.09 -4.37 19.37
C TYR A 55 14.17 -3.65 18.54
N GLY A 56 13.93 -2.41 18.12
CA GLY A 56 14.83 -1.66 17.25
C GLY A 56 14.95 -2.27 15.84
N ASP A 57 16.04 -1.94 15.14
CA ASP A 57 16.29 -2.36 13.74
C ASP A 57 16.99 -3.73 13.63
N GLY A 58 17.27 -4.41 14.75
CA GLY A 58 18.08 -5.64 14.78
C GLY A 58 17.36 -6.94 14.37
N LEU A 59 16.04 -6.91 14.23
CA LEU A 59 15.25 -8.11 13.94
C LEU A 59 15.21 -8.38 12.42
N VAL A 60 15.87 -9.45 11.96
CA VAL A 60 15.80 -9.94 10.56
C VAL A 60 14.33 -10.12 10.08
N ALA A 61 13.43 -10.47 11.01
CA ALA A 61 11.99 -10.54 10.77
C ALA A 61 11.36 -9.20 10.34
N MET A 62 11.87 -8.06 10.82
CA MET A 62 11.41 -6.74 10.40
C MET A 62 11.87 -6.37 9.00
N ASN A 63 13.07 -6.79 8.61
CA ASN A 63 13.53 -6.61 7.24
C ASN A 63 12.70 -7.47 6.27
N LEU A 64 12.39 -8.71 6.64
CA LEU A 64 11.50 -9.59 5.88
C LEU A 64 10.07 -9.02 5.78
N LEU A 65 9.51 -8.55 6.88
CA LEU A 65 8.19 -7.91 6.89
C LEU A 65 8.18 -6.64 6.02
N ARG A 66 9.24 -5.84 6.07
CA ARG A 66 9.40 -4.66 5.21
C ARG A 66 9.46 -5.05 3.74
N CYS A 67 10.19 -6.11 3.37
CA CYS A 67 10.22 -6.61 1.99
C CYS A 67 8.86 -7.14 1.54
N LEU A 68 8.12 -7.85 2.39
CA LEU A 68 6.77 -8.33 2.08
C LEU A 68 5.80 -7.16 1.89
N ALA A 69 5.83 -6.15 2.78
CA ALA A 69 5.02 -4.94 2.66
C ALA A 69 5.39 -4.12 1.41
N GLN A 70 6.68 -4.03 1.07
CA GLN A 70 7.16 -3.38 -0.14
C GLN A 70 6.67 -4.10 -1.41
N ASN A 71 6.73 -5.44 -1.42
CA ASN A 71 6.23 -6.26 -2.52
C ASN A 71 4.71 -6.15 -2.65
N GLU A 72 3.99 -6.05 -1.55
CA GLU A 72 2.54 -5.85 -1.57
C GLU A 72 2.17 -4.44 -2.04
N ARG A 73 2.95 -3.42 -1.67
CA ARG A 73 2.84 -2.07 -2.29
C ARG A 73 3.09 -2.09 -3.79
N TRP A 74 4.10 -2.81 -4.25
CA TRP A 74 4.37 -3.00 -5.68
C TRP A 74 3.22 -3.71 -6.40
N ARG A 75 2.62 -4.72 -5.78
CA ARG A 75 1.43 -5.41 -6.32
C ARG A 75 0.17 -4.54 -6.26
N ALA A 76 0.09 -3.63 -5.29
CA ALA A 76 -0.99 -2.66 -5.14
C ALA A 76 -0.85 -1.42 -6.04
N GLY A 77 0.24 -1.31 -6.82
CA GLY A 77 0.44 -0.22 -7.79
C GLY A 77 0.96 1.09 -7.21
N ASP A 78 1.60 1.08 -6.04
CA ASP A 78 2.15 2.31 -5.44
C ASP A 78 3.50 2.67 -6.11
N PHE A 79 3.52 3.83 -6.79
CA PHE A 79 4.55 4.24 -7.74
C PHE A 79 5.94 4.40 -7.13
N GLY A 80 6.96 3.88 -7.83
CA GLY A 80 8.33 4.30 -7.64
C GLY A 80 8.57 5.69 -8.23
N ASN A 81 9.14 6.62 -7.45
CA ASN A 81 10.51 7.06 -7.69
C ASN A 81 11.03 7.88 -6.52
N SER A 82 12.23 7.50 -6.09
CA SER A 82 13.04 8.15 -5.09
C SER A 82 13.43 9.56 -5.53
N LYS A 83 13.53 10.49 -4.57
CA LYS A 83 14.60 11.48 -4.58
C LYS A 83 15.65 11.06 -3.56
N ALA A 84 16.56 10.20 -4.00
CA ALA A 84 17.94 10.26 -3.54
C ALA A 84 18.67 11.27 -4.45
N GLY A 85 19.30 12.29 -3.88
CA GLY A 85 20.16 13.20 -4.63
C GLY A 85 20.46 14.56 -3.98
N GLY A 86 21.41 14.56 -3.03
CA GLY A 86 22.44 15.61 -2.90
C GLY A 86 22.15 16.87 -2.06
N ASN A 87 22.73 16.97 -0.86
CA ASN A 87 23.94 17.77 -0.59
C ASN A 87 24.36 17.63 0.90
N PRO A 88 25.60 17.19 1.24
CA PRO A 88 26.18 17.45 2.55
C PRO A 88 26.85 18.82 2.49
N GLY A 89 26.25 19.82 3.14
CA GLY A 89 26.75 21.19 3.06
C GLY A 89 26.28 22.07 4.19
N LYS A 90 26.77 21.80 5.41
CA LYS A 90 27.46 22.73 6.33
C LYS A 90 27.66 22.07 7.68
#